data_AF-A0A8T4WH20-F1
#
_entry.id   AF-A0A8T4WH20-F1
#
_cell.length_a   1.000
_cell.length_b   1.000
_cell.length_c   1.000
_cell.angle_alpha   90.00
_cell.angle_beta   90.00
_cell.angle_gamma   90.00
#
_symmetry.space_group_name_H-M   'P 1'
#
loop_
_entity.id
_entity.type
_entity.pdbx_description
1 polymer ?
#
loop_
_entity_poly.entity_id
_entity_poly.type
_entity_poly.pdbx_seq_one_letter_code
_entity_poly.pdbx_strand_id
1 'polypeptide(L)'
;MALAATSFGVGSCVSSVQLDHFKDVRAISERLNIPHPHWVPILCLTLGYPKFERTLGPPRQPPEEVTFVDEWENNWDKPKEVTDDE
;
A
#
# COMPACT_ATOMS: atom_id res chain seq x y z
N MET A 1 -8.63 8.87 -1.28
CA MET A 1 -9.32 8.21 -2.41
C MET A 1 -9.96 6.89 -2.01
N ALA A 2 -9.20 5.84 -1.64
CA ALA A 2 -9.77 4.53 -1.29
C ALA A 2 -10.77 4.59 -0.11
N LEU A 3 -10.41 5.25 1.00
CA LEU A 3 -11.33 5.40 2.16
C LEU A 3 -12.63 6.13 1.80
N ALA A 4 -12.55 7.16 0.95
CA ALA A 4 -13.72 7.90 0.48
C ALA A 4 -14.61 7.03 -0.43
N ALA A 5 -14.02 6.27 -1.36
CA ALA A 5 -14.77 5.32 -2.17
C ALA A 5 -15.52 4.30 -1.30
N THR A 6 -14.83 3.73 -0.31
CA THR A 6 -15.43 2.79 0.65
C THR A 6 -16.60 3.43 1.42
N SER A 7 -16.50 4.69 1.85
CA SER A 7 -17.62 5.36 2.55
C SER A 7 -18.87 5.56 1.68
N PHE A 8 -18.72 5.56 0.35
CA PHE A 8 -19.83 5.57 -0.60
C PHE A 8 -20.28 4.16 -1.05
N GLY A 9 -19.78 3.10 -0.40
CA GLY A 9 -20.09 1.71 -0.77
C GLY A 9 -19.39 1.24 -2.06
N VAL A 10 -18.37 1.95 -2.52
CA VAL A 10 -17.58 1.60 -3.71
C VAL A 10 -16.34 0.84 -3.27
N GLY A 11 -16.13 -0.34 -3.84
CA GLY A 11 -14.92 -1.12 -3.65
C GLY A 11 -13.73 -0.50 -4.38
N SER A 12 -12.54 -0.67 -3.83
CA SER A 12 -11.29 -0.20 -4.46
C SER A 12 -10.22 -1.29 -4.49
N CYS A 13 -9.46 -1.35 -5.58
CA CYS A 13 -8.27 -2.18 -5.70
C CYS A 13 -7.08 -1.32 -6.14
N VAL A 14 -5.95 -1.46 -5.45
CA VAL A 14 -4.68 -0.88 -5.89
C VAL A 14 -3.94 -1.95 -6.66
N SER A 15 -3.65 -1.66 -7.93
CA SER A 15 -2.72 -2.45 -8.74
C SER A 15 -1.46 -1.63 -8.88
N SER A 16 -0.33 -2.15 -8.40
CA SER A 16 0.96 -1.52 -8.68
C SER A 16 1.23 -1.64 -10.18
N VAL A 17 1.37 -0.50 -10.86
CA VAL A 17 1.81 -0.46 -12.26
C VAL A 17 3.33 -0.66 -12.32
N GLN A 18 4.01 -0.43 -11.20
CA GLN A 18 5.36 -0.88 -10.98
C GLN A 18 5.33 -2.38 -10.64
N LEU A 19 5.92 -3.24 -11.48
CA LEU A 19 7.21 -3.86 -11.12
C LEU A 19 7.75 -4.95 -12.07
N ASP A 20 7.03 -5.48 -13.06
CA ASP A 20 7.64 -6.56 -13.87
C ASP A 20 8.21 -6.09 -15.22
N HIS A 21 7.68 -5.02 -15.84
CA HIS A 21 8.18 -4.59 -17.15
C HIS A 21 8.15 -3.06 -17.34
N PHE A 22 9.33 -2.42 -17.29
CA PHE A 22 9.54 -0.99 -17.64
C PHE A 22 8.95 -0.57 -19.00
N LYS A 23 8.72 -1.52 -19.91
CA LYS A 23 8.08 -1.29 -21.21
C LYS A 23 6.63 -0.82 -21.06
N ASP A 24 5.93 -1.26 -20.02
CA ASP A 24 4.52 -0.95 -19.82
C ASP A 24 4.30 0.50 -19.35
N VAL A 25 5.25 1.04 -18.57
CA VAL A 25 5.17 2.42 -18.07
C VAL A 25 5.19 3.44 -19.21
N ARG A 26 6.07 3.25 -20.20
CA ARG A 26 6.12 4.12 -21.40
C ARG A 26 4.85 4.00 -22.23
N ALA A 27 4.40 2.77 -22.50
CA ALA A 27 3.19 2.54 -23.30
C ALA A 27 1.93 3.14 -22.65
N ILE A 28 1.77 3.00 -21.34
CA ILE A 28 0.68 3.61 -20.58
C ILE A 28 0.79 5.13 -20.61
N SER A 29 2.01 5.67 -20.45
CA SER A 29 2.24 7.12 -20.49
C SER A 29 1.88 7.72 -21.85
N GLU A 30 2.28 7.07 -22.95
CA GLU A 30 1.90 7.48 -24.30
C GLU A 30 0.38 7.41 -24.49
N ARG A 31 -0.27 6.33 -24.06
CA ARG A 31 -1.73 6.15 -24.21
C ARG A 31 -2.55 7.15 -23.40
N LEU A 32 -2.04 7.60 -22.26
CA LEU A 32 -2.70 8.55 -21.36
C LEU A 32 -2.20 9.99 -21.50
N ASN A 33 -1.31 10.26 -22.45
CA ASN A 33 -0.65 11.57 -22.63
C ASN A 33 0.05 12.09 -21.37
N ILE A 34 0.67 11.18 -20.60
CA ILE A 34 1.48 11.54 -19.43
C ILE A 34 2.87 12.02 -19.90
N PRO A 35 3.37 13.18 -19.42
CA PRO A 35 4.69 13.71 -19.78
C PRO A 35 5.88 12.89 -19.22
N HIS A 36 6.15 11.73 -19.80
CA HIS A 36 7.30 10.89 -19.43
C HIS A 36 8.62 11.47 -19.99
N PRO A 37 9.77 11.43 -19.27
CA PRO A 37 10.00 10.77 -17.99
C PRO A 37 9.75 11.64 -16.75
N HIS A 38 9.32 12.90 -16.93
CA HIS A 38 9.14 13.82 -15.80
C HIS A 38 8.00 13.38 -14.88
N TRP A 39 6.93 12.82 -15.45
CA TRP A 39 5.80 12.25 -14.73
C TRP A 39 5.75 10.75 -15.00
N VAL A 40 5.69 9.97 -13.92
CA VAL A 40 5.71 8.51 -13.98
C VAL A 40 4.50 7.95 -13.22
N PRO A 41 3.66 7.11 -13.85
CA PRO A 41 2.59 6.42 -13.13
C PRO A 41 3.17 5.40 -12.14
N ILE A 42 2.72 5.48 -10.89
CA ILE A 42 3.21 4.63 -9.79
C ILE A 42 2.20 3.52 -9.46
N LEU A 43 0.92 3.85 -9.51
CA LEU A 43 -0.17 2.96 -9.13
C LEU A 43 -1.41 3.22 -9.98
N CYS A 44 -2.23 2.17 -10.14
CA CYS A 44 -3.57 2.27 -10.65
C CYS A 44 -4.55 1.99 -9.51
N LEU A 45 -5.53 2.87 -9.31
CA LEU A 45 -6.62 2.67 -8.38
C LEU A 45 -7.89 2.35 -9.18
N THR A 46 -8.33 1.10 -9.10
CA THR A 46 -9.60 0.67 -9.70
C THR A 46 -10.72 0.87 -8.70
N LEU A 47 -11.85 1.41 -9.14
CA LEU A 47 -13.06 1.62 -8.34
C LEU A 47 -14.24 0.89 -8.99
N GLY A 48 -15.16 0.35 -8.20
CA GLY A 48 -16.37 -0.27 -8.72
C GLY A 48 -17.33 -0.76 -7.64
N TYR A 49 -18.57 -1.04 -8.03
CA TYR A 49 -19.55 -1.65 -7.14
C TYR A 49 -19.22 -3.13 -6.95
N PRO A 50 -19.01 -3.59 -5.70
CA PRO A 50 -18.64 -4.97 -5.45
C PRO A 50 -19.82 -5.90 -5.76
N LYS A 51 -19.57 -6.98 -6.51
CA LYS A 51 -20.58 -8.02 -6.79
C LYS A 51 -20.91 -8.87 -5.55
N PHE A 52 -19.94 -8.99 -4.65
CA PHE A 52 -20.03 -9.77 -3.42
C PHE A 52 -19.62 -8.91 -2.24
N GLU A 53 -20.24 -9.12 -1.09
CA GLU A 53 -19.78 -8.48 0.14
C GLU A 53 -18.34 -8.90 0.46
N ARG A 54 -17.58 -7.96 1.04
CA ARG A 54 -16.22 -8.24 1.49
C ARG A 54 -16.30 -9.15 2.72
N THR A 55 -15.94 -10.42 2.54
CA THR A 55 -16.04 -11.42 3.60
C THR A 55 -14.93 -11.29 4.63
N LEU A 56 -13.66 -11.10 4.23
CA LEU A 56 -12.49 -10.83 5.10
C LEU A 56 -11.33 -10.26 4.24
N GLY A 57 -10.49 -9.41 4.83
CA GLY A 57 -9.24 -8.97 4.19
C GLY A 57 -8.10 -9.97 4.39
N PRO A 58 -6.97 -9.85 3.67
CA PRO A 58 -5.80 -10.66 3.99
C PRO A 58 -5.35 -10.41 5.43
N PRO A 59 -4.77 -11.40 6.12
CA PRO A 59 -4.25 -11.20 7.47
C PRO A 59 -3.26 -10.04 7.48
N ARG A 60 -3.26 -9.27 8.56
CA ARG A 60 -2.25 -8.23 8.84
C ARG A 60 -1.29 -8.77 9.88
N GLN A 61 -0.04 -8.33 9.81
CA GLN A 61 0.88 -8.49 10.94
C GLN A 61 0.27 -7.79 12.17
N PRO A 62 0.41 -8.38 13.36
CA PRO A 62 -0.12 -7.79 14.57
C PRO A 62 0.65 -6.50 14.90
N PRO A 63 0.05 -5.52 15.61
CA PRO A 63 0.65 -4.20 15.82
C PRO A 63 2.06 -4.25 16.42
N GLU A 64 2.32 -5.23 17.26
CA GLU A 64 3.58 -5.43 17.99
C GLU A 64 4.75 -5.82 17.07
N GLU A 65 4.46 -6.29 15.85
CA GLU A 65 5.48 -6.62 14.83
C GLU A 65 5.81 -5.45 13.89
N VAL A 66 4.96 -4.41 13.85
CA VAL A 66 5.08 -3.31 12.88
C VAL A 66 5.14 -1.92 13.51
N THR A 67 5.02 -1.84 14.84
CA THR A 67 5.01 -0.58 15.60
C THR A 67 6.20 -0.53 16.53
N PHE A 68 7.03 0.50 16.36
CA PHE A 68 8.24 0.73 17.14
C PHE A 68 8.13 2.03 17.93
N VAL A 69 8.76 2.07 19.09
CA VAL A 69 8.81 3.22 19.99
C VAL A 69 10.21 3.82 19.94
N ASP A 70 10.29 5.11 19.61
CA ASP A 70 11.52 5.92 19.52
C ASP A 70 12.53 5.50 18.45
N GLU A 71 12.84 4.21 18.31
CA GLU A 71 13.85 3.65 17.44
C GLU A 71 13.38 2.37 16.75
N TRP A 72 13.99 2.05 15.60
CA TRP A 72 13.75 0.80 14.90
C TRP A 72 14.05 -0.41 15.80
N GLU A 73 13.26 -1.47 15.68
CA GLU A 73 13.33 -2.71 16.50
C GLU A 73 12.97 -2.59 17.99
N ASN A 74 12.72 -1.40 18.54
CA ASN A 74 12.15 -1.24 19.88
C ASN A 74 10.61 -1.41 19.84
N ASN A 75 10.16 -2.65 19.74
CA ASN A 75 8.73 -2.97 19.57
C ASN A 75 7.88 -2.49 20.77
N TRP A 76 6.69 -1.96 20.48
CA TRP A 76 5.76 -1.39 21.47
C TRP A 76 5.49 -2.28 22.70
N ASP A 77 5.27 -3.59 22.49
CA ASP A 77 4.96 -4.56 23.57
C ASP A 77 6.14 -5.47 23.96
N LYS A 78 7.34 -5.24 23.39
CA LYS A 78 8.58 -5.91 23.81
C LYS A 78 9.62 -4.84 24.11
N PRO A 79 9.54 -4.17 25.28
CA PRO A 79 10.59 -3.26 25.69
C PRO A 79 11.93 -3.99 25.61
N LYS A 80 12.96 -3.31 25.09
CA LYS A 80 14.33 -3.84 25.07
C LYS A 80 14.64 -4.44 26.44
N GLU A 81 15.08 -5.70 26.46
CA GLU A 81 15.76 -6.23 27.64
C GLU A 81 16.91 -5.26 27.92
N VAL A 82 16.84 -4.56 29.06
CA VAL A 82 17.93 -3.73 29.53
C VAL A 82 19.06 -4.71 29.81
N THR A 83 19.97 -4.86 28.86
CA THR A 83 21.27 -5.44 29.14
C THR A 83 21.98 -4.42 30.01
N ASP A 84 22.08 -4.72 31.30
CA ASP A 84 22.96 -4.01 32.22
C ASP A 84 24.38 -4.12 31.66
N ASP A 85 24.85 -3.08 30.96
CA ASP A 85 26.24 -2.94 30.57
C ASP A 85 27.06 -2.71 31.85
N GLU A 86 27.79 -3.75 32.29
CA GLU A 86 28.85 -3.70 33.33
C GLU A 86 30.02 -2.78 32.93
#